data_AF-A0A832GVT7-F1
#
_entry.id   AF-A0A832GVT7-F1
#
_cell.length_a   1.000
_cell.length_b   1.000
_cell.length_c   1.000
_cell.angle_alpha   90.00
_cell.angle_beta   90.00
_cell.angle_gamma   90.00
#
_symmetry.space_group_name_H-M   'P 1'
#
loop_
_entity.id
_entity.type
_entity.pdbx_description
1 polymer ?
#
loop_
_entity_poly.entity_id
_entity_poly.type
_entity_poly.pdbx_seq_one_letter_code
_entity_poly.pdbx_strand_id
1 'polypeptide(L)'
;MKKNNLLYLLLIPVVIIIITLYSCSKLEDNLVNAPKAGIHPEGWTNPVNENFHGKYFYSNKWDFKFCTQCHGADYNGGNTDKSCNDPACHGSSTPEDCRLCHGDRSTTIFPPVGLNGSTSVTYIGVGTHNTHLNKDSTLRNSARVRCVSCHPSITGFYDPKHIGTNPDNIADVVFDSLSKTSTDGITPNPVWNRNNPQSCSETYCHGNFKNGNYRLNPASMINPSWTDPNSVYCGTCHGNPGTGNPLPGGTHLQGFTIYNCYFCHGSVISNTGNIINKSKHINGIVNMNQ
;
A
#
# COMPACT_ATOMS: atom_id res chain seq x y z
N MET A 1 57.18 -16.56 -51.25
CA MET A 1 56.58 -15.98 -50.03
C MET A 1 55.34 -15.10 -50.24
N LYS A 2 55.00 -14.61 -51.46
CA LYS A 2 53.82 -13.72 -51.66
C LYS A 2 52.47 -14.42 -51.91
N LYS A 3 52.43 -15.67 -52.39
CA LYS A 3 51.17 -16.37 -52.72
C LYS A 3 50.39 -16.88 -51.50
N ASN A 4 51.07 -17.28 -50.42
CA ASN A 4 50.39 -17.80 -49.23
C ASN A 4 49.68 -16.68 -48.44
N ASN A 5 50.19 -15.44 -48.46
CA ASN A 5 49.58 -14.31 -47.73
C ASN A 5 48.25 -13.86 -48.35
N LEU A 6 48.05 -14.05 -49.66
CA LEU A 6 46.80 -13.70 -50.34
C LEU A 6 45.67 -14.69 -49.97
N LEU A 7 46.01 -15.96 -49.75
CA LEU A 7 45.06 -16.99 -49.33
C LEU A 7 44.54 -16.72 -47.91
N TYR A 8 45.41 -16.32 -46.98
CA TYR A 8 45.01 -15.96 -45.62
C TYR A 8 44.16 -14.67 -45.58
N LEU A 9 44.48 -13.67 -46.41
CA LEU A 9 43.69 -12.44 -46.54
C LEU A 9 42.26 -12.68 -47.04
N LEU A 10 42.03 -13.73 -47.84
CA LEU A 10 40.69 -14.12 -48.30
C LEU A 10 39.94 -15.04 -47.32
N LEU A 11 40.66 -15.86 -46.54
CA LEU A 11 40.05 -16.80 -45.59
C LEU A 11 39.57 -16.13 -44.29
N ILE A 12 40.27 -15.10 -43.81
CA ILE A 12 39.92 -14.40 -42.56
C ILE A 12 38.49 -13.82 -42.58
N PRO A 13 38.05 -13.06 -43.60
CA PRO A 13 36.68 -12.54 -43.63
C PRO A 13 35.63 -13.65 -43.74
N VAL A 14 35.94 -14.75 -44.42
CA VAL A 14 35.03 -15.91 -44.51
C VAL A 14 34.87 -16.59 -43.16
N VAL A 15 35.96 -16.76 -42.40
CA VAL A 15 35.92 -17.32 -41.04
C VAL A 15 35.19 -16.39 -40.08
N ILE A 16 35.39 -15.07 -40.17
CA ILE A 16 34.65 -14.09 -39.36
C ILE A 16 33.15 -14.13 -39.69
N ILE A 17 32.78 -14.22 -40.97
CA ILE A 17 31.39 -14.36 -41.40
C ILE A 17 30.78 -15.66 -40.85
N ILE A 18 31.49 -16.79 -40.96
CA ILE A 18 31.04 -18.07 -40.41
C ILE A 18 30.86 -17.99 -38.89
N ILE A 19 31.78 -17.34 -38.16
CA ILE A 19 31.67 -17.16 -36.70
C ILE A 19 30.50 -16.24 -36.37
N THR A 20 30.29 -15.13 -37.09
CA THR A 20 29.12 -14.26 -36.87
C THR A 20 27.80 -14.95 -37.20
N LEU A 21 27.76 -15.80 -38.23
CA LEU A 21 26.60 -16.62 -38.57
C LEU A 21 26.36 -17.70 -37.50
N TYR A 22 27.40 -18.34 -36.97
CA TYR A 22 27.29 -19.31 -35.86
C TYR A 22 26.89 -18.64 -34.53
N SER A 23 27.37 -17.42 -34.28
CA SER A 23 26.98 -16.61 -33.13
C SER A 23 25.55 -16.06 -33.25
N CYS A 24 25.06 -15.78 -34.46
CA CYS A 24 23.67 -15.44 -34.71
C CYS A 24 22.75 -16.68 -34.87
N SER A 25 23.30 -17.87 -35.13
CA SER A 25 22.54 -19.12 -35.25
C SER A 25 22.49 -19.95 -33.96
N LYS A 26 22.99 -19.43 -32.84
CA LYS A 26 22.50 -19.86 -31.53
C LYS A 26 21.07 -19.36 -31.38
N LEU A 27 20.17 -20.00 -32.10
CA LEU A 27 18.76 -20.09 -31.77
C LEU A 27 18.69 -20.50 -30.30
N GLU A 28 17.93 -19.75 -29.50
CA GLU A 28 17.62 -20.20 -28.16
C GLU A 28 16.93 -21.56 -28.24
N ASP A 29 17.51 -22.57 -27.61
CA ASP A 29 16.94 -23.92 -27.48
C ASP A 29 15.66 -23.95 -26.60
N ASN A 30 15.08 -22.78 -26.31
CA ASN A 30 13.81 -22.59 -25.62
C ASN A 30 12.75 -21.91 -26.51
N LEU A 31 12.84 -22.03 -27.84
CA LEU A 31 11.67 -21.80 -28.69
C LEU A 31 10.69 -22.96 -28.49
N VAL A 32 10.02 -22.96 -27.33
CA VAL A 32 8.71 -23.59 -27.20
C VAL A 32 7.89 -23.00 -28.33
N ASN A 33 7.49 -23.85 -29.28
CA ASN A 33 6.57 -23.47 -30.35
C ASN A 33 5.50 -22.57 -29.74
N ALA A 34 5.46 -21.30 -30.13
CA ALA A 34 4.42 -20.40 -29.68
C ALA A 34 3.08 -21.09 -30.00
N PRO A 35 2.25 -21.40 -29.00
CA PRO A 35 0.97 -22.03 -29.26
C PRO A 35 0.21 -21.13 -30.25
N LYS A 36 -0.28 -21.71 -31.34
CA LYS A 36 -1.22 -21.04 -32.26
C LYS A 36 -2.33 -20.38 -31.43
N ALA A 37 -2.63 -19.12 -31.75
CA ALA A 37 -3.75 -18.29 -31.29
C ALA A 37 -4.67 -18.85 -30.18
N GLY A 38 -4.73 -18.12 -29.05
CA GLY A 38 -5.88 -18.15 -28.14
C GLY A 38 -5.75 -19.00 -26.88
N ILE A 39 -4.62 -18.93 -26.16
CA ILE A 39 -4.54 -19.47 -24.78
C ILE A 39 -5.41 -18.69 -23.78
N HIS A 40 -5.82 -17.46 -24.13
CA HIS A 40 -6.74 -16.68 -23.31
C HIS A 40 -8.18 -16.83 -23.80
N PRO A 41 -9.15 -17.10 -22.90
CA PRO A 41 -10.57 -17.17 -23.24
C PRO A 41 -11.12 -15.82 -23.71
N GLU A 42 -12.29 -15.87 -24.36
CA GLU A 42 -13.04 -14.65 -24.70
C GLU A 42 -13.33 -13.82 -23.44
N GLY A 43 -13.17 -12.50 -23.55
CA GLY A 43 -13.40 -11.57 -22.44
C GLY A 43 -12.20 -11.33 -21.52
N TRP A 44 -11.03 -11.89 -21.81
CA TRP A 44 -9.79 -11.73 -21.02
C TRP A 44 -9.43 -10.28 -20.65
N THR A 45 -9.72 -9.31 -21.54
CA THR A 45 -9.43 -7.88 -21.34
C THR A 45 -10.60 -7.07 -20.80
N ASN A 46 -11.79 -7.67 -20.63
CA ASN A 46 -12.99 -6.97 -20.21
C ASN A 46 -13.21 -7.13 -18.69
N PRO A 47 -13.08 -6.07 -17.88
CA PRO A 47 -13.19 -6.15 -16.41
C PRO A 47 -14.50 -6.73 -15.88
N VAL A 48 -15.60 -6.62 -16.63
CA VAL A 48 -16.90 -7.16 -16.21
C VAL A 48 -17.07 -8.64 -16.54
N ASN A 49 -16.27 -9.19 -17.45
CA ASN A 49 -16.37 -10.57 -17.89
C ASN A 49 -15.87 -11.54 -16.80
N GLU A 50 -16.43 -12.75 -16.74
CA GLU A 50 -15.99 -13.80 -15.81
C GLU A 50 -14.55 -14.25 -16.05
N ASN A 51 -14.11 -14.21 -17.31
CA ASN A 51 -12.77 -14.59 -17.75
C ASN A 51 -11.75 -13.46 -17.67
N PHE A 52 -12.10 -12.32 -17.06
CA PHE A 52 -11.18 -11.20 -16.93
C PHE A 52 -9.86 -11.62 -16.26
N HIS A 53 -8.72 -11.19 -16.83
CA HIS A 53 -7.40 -11.57 -16.32
C HIS A 53 -7.18 -11.19 -14.85
N GLY A 54 -7.75 -10.10 -14.37
CA GLY A 54 -7.64 -9.72 -12.95
C GLY A 54 -8.26 -10.76 -12.01
N LYS A 55 -9.32 -11.45 -12.44
CA LYS A 55 -9.92 -12.57 -11.69
C LYS A 55 -9.04 -13.81 -11.74
N TYR A 56 -8.43 -14.08 -12.90
CA TYR A 56 -7.45 -15.15 -13.03
C TYR A 56 -6.25 -14.92 -12.10
N PHE A 57 -5.69 -13.70 -12.08
CA PHE A 57 -4.56 -13.36 -11.21
C PHE A 57 -4.95 -13.47 -9.74
N TYR A 58 -6.13 -12.99 -9.34
CA TYR A 58 -6.64 -13.20 -7.99
C TYR A 58 -6.68 -14.69 -7.61
N SER A 59 -7.24 -15.55 -8.46
CA SER A 59 -7.31 -16.99 -8.20
C SER A 59 -5.95 -17.69 -8.16
N ASN A 60 -4.95 -17.14 -8.85
CA ASN A 60 -3.58 -17.65 -8.91
C ASN A 60 -2.60 -16.88 -8.01
N LYS A 61 -3.10 -16.28 -6.92
CA LYS A 61 -2.29 -15.59 -5.89
C LYS A 61 -1.39 -14.49 -6.46
N TRP A 62 -1.87 -13.79 -7.49
CA TRP A 62 -1.14 -12.73 -8.19
C TRP A 62 0.22 -13.17 -8.75
N ASP A 63 0.39 -14.46 -9.07
CA ASP A 63 1.62 -14.94 -9.70
C ASP A 63 1.63 -14.68 -11.21
N PHE A 64 2.56 -13.82 -11.64
CA PHE A 64 2.77 -13.46 -13.05
C PHE A 64 3.90 -14.24 -13.72
N LYS A 65 4.67 -15.05 -13.00
CA LYS A 65 5.89 -15.69 -13.53
C LYS A 65 5.61 -16.62 -14.71
N PHE A 66 4.45 -17.27 -14.73
CA PHE A 66 4.06 -18.10 -15.86
C PHE A 66 3.87 -17.28 -17.14
N CYS A 67 3.40 -16.03 -17.03
CA CYS A 67 3.13 -15.16 -18.16
C CYS A 67 4.41 -14.79 -18.92
N THR A 68 5.56 -14.72 -18.24
CA THR A 68 6.84 -14.34 -18.85
C THR A 68 7.33 -15.36 -19.88
N GLN A 69 6.83 -16.59 -19.84
CA GLN A 69 7.15 -17.64 -20.83
C GLN A 69 6.73 -17.25 -22.25
N CYS A 70 5.67 -16.45 -22.37
CA CYS A 70 5.12 -16.01 -23.67
C CYS A 70 5.26 -14.49 -23.85
N HIS A 71 5.01 -13.70 -22.79
CA HIS A 71 4.97 -12.24 -22.84
C HIS A 71 6.34 -11.57 -22.59
N GLY A 72 7.40 -12.37 -22.49
CA GLY A 72 8.77 -11.89 -22.23
C GLY A 72 9.05 -11.67 -20.75
N ALA A 73 10.33 -11.73 -20.37
CA ALA A 73 10.78 -11.52 -19.00
C ALA A 73 10.48 -10.12 -18.45
N ASP A 74 10.30 -9.14 -19.33
CA ASP A 74 9.99 -7.74 -19.04
C ASP A 74 8.51 -7.38 -19.28
N TYR A 75 7.69 -8.38 -19.62
CA TYR A 75 6.28 -8.22 -20.00
C TYR A 75 6.04 -7.31 -21.22
N ASN A 76 7.07 -7.06 -22.05
CA ASN A 76 6.96 -6.20 -23.24
C ASN A 76 6.42 -6.90 -24.49
N GLY A 77 5.93 -8.13 -24.35
CA GLY A 77 5.20 -8.86 -25.39
C GLY A 77 5.86 -10.16 -25.83
N GLY A 78 7.17 -10.31 -25.62
CA GLY A 78 7.90 -11.53 -25.93
C GLY A 78 7.54 -12.09 -27.31
N ASN A 79 7.24 -13.38 -27.37
CA ASN A 79 6.89 -14.08 -28.61
C ASN A 79 5.44 -13.84 -29.05
N THR A 80 4.64 -13.14 -28.25
CA THR A 80 3.21 -12.86 -28.53
C THR A 80 2.97 -11.48 -29.13
N ASP A 81 3.97 -10.59 -29.10
CA ASP A 81 3.85 -9.16 -29.43
C ASP A 81 2.75 -8.41 -28.64
N LYS A 82 2.29 -8.97 -27.51
CA LYS A 82 1.28 -8.36 -26.63
C LYS A 82 1.88 -7.93 -25.30
N SER A 83 2.22 -6.65 -25.21
CA SER A 83 2.82 -6.03 -24.02
C SER A 83 1.78 -5.79 -22.92
N CYS A 84 2.10 -6.19 -21.69
CA CYS A 84 1.35 -5.75 -20.51
C CYS A 84 1.56 -4.25 -20.25
N ASN A 85 2.71 -3.73 -20.68
CA ASN A 85 3.12 -2.34 -20.51
C ASN A 85 2.49 -1.44 -21.59
N ASP A 86 1.56 -1.94 -22.39
CA ASP A 86 0.86 -1.14 -23.39
C ASP A 86 0.15 0.05 -22.70
N PRO A 87 0.39 1.31 -23.13
CA PRO A 87 -0.32 2.48 -22.63
C PRO A 87 -1.85 2.37 -22.71
N ALA A 88 -2.38 1.64 -23.69
CA ALA A 88 -3.82 1.40 -23.84
C ALA A 88 -4.38 0.44 -22.78
N CYS A 89 -3.53 -0.34 -22.10
CA CYS A 89 -3.94 -1.29 -21.07
C CYS A 89 -3.48 -0.87 -19.68
N HIS A 90 -2.17 -0.81 -19.40
CA HIS A 90 -1.60 -0.53 -18.07
C HIS A 90 -0.65 0.66 -17.96
N GLY A 91 -0.60 1.54 -18.97
CA GLY A 91 0.04 2.86 -18.82
C GLY A 91 1.56 2.78 -18.66
N SER A 92 2.23 1.93 -19.45
CA SER A 92 3.70 1.77 -19.43
C SER A 92 4.27 1.22 -18.12
N SER A 93 3.47 0.50 -17.34
CA SER A 93 3.89 -0.11 -16.06
C SER A 93 3.81 -1.63 -16.12
N THR A 94 4.82 -2.30 -15.55
CA THR A 94 4.84 -3.76 -15.39
C THR A 94 3.68 -4.24 -14.51
N PRO A 95 3.18 -5.48 -14.66
CA PRO A 95 2.15 -6.05 -13.81
C PRO A 95 2.43 -5.95 -12.30
N GLU A 96 3.71 -5.89 -11.93
CA GLU A 96 4.21 -5.79 -10.56
C GLU A 96 4.24 -4.35 -10.01
N ASP A 97 3.88 -3.32 -10.80
CA ASP A 97 3.86 -1.93 -10.34
C ASP A 97 2.83 -1.73 -9.23
N CYS A 98 3.25 -1.09 -8.14
CA CYS A 98 2.44 -0.92 -6.95
C CYS A 98 1.08 -0.27 -7.22
N ARG A 99 0.97 0.65 -8.19
CA ARG A 99 -0.27 1.39 -8.51
C ARG A 99 -1.34 0.55 -9.17
N LEU A 100 -0.97 -0.61 -9.73
CA LEU A 100 -1.94 -1.50 -10.36
C LEU A 100 -2.79 -2.24 -9.33
N CYS A 101 -2.22 -2.53 -8.16
CA CYS A 101 -2.91 -3.22 -7.06
C CYS A 101 -3.26 -2.26 -5.91
N HIS A 102 -2.41 -1.30 -5.61
CA HIS A 102 -2.59 -0.36 -4.51
C HIS A 102 -2.82 1.05 -5.04
N GLY A 103 -3.93 1.67 -4.64
CA GLY A 103 -4.22 3.04 -5.02
C GLY A 103 -5.06 3.13 -6.27
N ASP A 104 -4.83 4.18 -7.02
CA ASP A 104 -5.40 4.40 -8.33
C ASP A 104 -4.25 4.53 -9.32
N ARG A 105 -4.52 4.17 -10.58
CA ARG A 105 -3.50 4.08 -11.63
C ARG A 105 -2.82 5.42 -11.95
N SER A 106 -3.34 6.53 -11.43
CA SER A 106 -2.96 7.89 -11.82
C SER A 106 -2.28 8.71 -10.73
N THR A 107 -2.55 8.46 -9.43
CA THR A 107 -2.24 9.45 -8.37
C THR A 107 -1.78 8.87 -7.03
N THR A 108 -2.26 7.69 -6.62
CA THR A 108 -1.99 7.16 -5.27
C THR A 108 -1.49 5.72 -5.25
N ILE A 109 -0.79 5.34 -4.17
CA ILE A 109 -0.34 3.95 -3.90
C ILE A 109 -1.03 3.38 -2.64
N PHE A 110 -2.21 3.88 -2.33
CA PHE A 110 -3.02 3.49 -1.19
C PHE A 110 -4.48 3.47 -1.64
N PRO A 111 -5.16 2.31 -1.65
CA PRO A 111 -6.37 2.14 -2.44
C PRO A 111 -7.54 3.03 -2.00
N PRO A 112 -8.06 3.89 -2.90
CA PRO A 112 -9.47 4.29 -2.83
C PRO A 112 -10.39 3.22 -3.43
N VAL A 113 -9.83 2.28 -4.22
CA VAL A 113 -10.54 1.17 -4.86
C VAL A 113 -9.91 -0.16 -4.47
N GLY A 114 -10.74 -1.18 -4.22
CA GLY A 114 -10.28 -2.53 -3.95
C GLY A 114 -9.67 -3.22 -5.18
N LEU A 115 -9.00 -4.35 -4.97
CA LEU A 115 -8.42 -5.18 -6.04
C LEU A 115 -9.48 -5.73 -7.02
N ASN A 116 -10.75 -5.76 -6.60
CA ASN A 116 -11.90 -6.10 -7.43
C ASN A 116 -12.57 -4.89 -8.10
N GLY A 117 -11.99 -3.69 -7.99
CA GLY A 117 -12.54 -2.44 -8.50
C GLY A 117 -13.63 -1.80 -7.64
N SER A 118 -13.99 -2.39 -6.49
CA SER A 118 -14.99 -1.82 -5.58
C SER A 118 -14.54 -0.49 -5.01
N THR A 119 -15.43 0.51 -4.94
CA THR A 119 -15.27 1.76 -4.17
C THR A 119 -16.02 1.72 -2.84
N SER A 120 -16.69 0.62 -2.52
CA SER A 120 -17.50 0.49 -1.31
C SER A 120 -16.63 0.21 -0.08
N VAL A 121 -16.89 0.94 1.02
CA VAL A 121 -16.31 0.69 2.36
C VAL A 121 -16.78 -0.63 2.98
N THR A 122 -17.64 -1.40 2.32
CA THR A 122 -17.90 -2.79 2.71
C THR A 122 -16.79 -3.75 2.25
N TYR A 123 -15.93 -3.31 1.32
CA TYR A 123 -14.77 -4.07 0.89
C TYR A 123 -13.54 -3.71 1.75
N ILE A 124 -12.84 -4.73 2.24
CA ILE A 124 -11.76 -4.58 3.23
C ILE A 124 -10.59 -3.71 2.76
N GLY A 125 -10.38 -3.58 1.44
CA GLY A 125 -9.32 -2.73 0.90
C GLY A 125 -9.63 -1.23 0.87
N VAL A 126 -10.88 -0.82 1.13
CA VAL A 126 -11.39 0.53 0.83
C VAL A 126 -11.79 1.29 2.10
N GLY A 127 -11.50 2.59 2.13
CA GLY A 127 -11.99 3.54 3.15
C GLY A 127 -10.86 4.24 3.89
N THR A 128 -10.34 3.61 4.94
CA THR A 128 -9.45 4.25 5.94
C THR A 128 -8.01 4.48 5.47
N HIS A 129 -7.56 3.84 4.39
CA HIS A 129 -6.22 4.11 3.83
C HIS A 129 -6.01 5.59 3.50
N ASN A 130 -7.02 6.24 2.91
CA ASN A 130 -6.91 7.64 2.49
C ASN A 130 -6.74 8.58 3.70
N THR A 131 -7.41 8.31 4.83
CA THR A 131 -7.32 9.15 6.03
C THR A 131 -5.96 9.05 6.74
N HIS A 132 -5.16 8.02 6.44
CA HIS A 132 -3.85 7.80 7.06
C HIS A 132 -2.68 8.11 6.10
N LEU A 133 -2.80 7.73 4.83
CA LEU A 133 -1.68 7.73 3.87
C LEU A 133 -1.71 8.89 2.87
N ASN A 134 -2.77 9.71 2.80
CA ASN A 134 -2.86 10.79 1.79
C ASN A 134 -1.67 11.78 1.88
N LYS A 135 -1.16 12.26 0.75
CA LYS A 135 -0.10 13.28 0.76
C LYS A 135 -0.61 14.65 1.20
N ASP A 136 -1.87 14.95 0.88
CA ASP A 136 -2.56 16.15 1.32
C ASP A 136 -2.84 16.08 2.83
N SER A 137 -2.18 16.98 3.56
CA SER A 137 -2.32 17.09 5.01
C SER A 137 -3.66 17.66 5.47
N THR A 138 -4.44 18.28 4.58
CA THR A 138 -5.78 18.81 4.90
C THR A 138 -6.80 17.69 5.10
N LEU A 139 -6.58 16.53 4.48
CA LEU A 139 -7.43 15.35 4.58
C LEU A 139 -7.12 14.48 5.80
N ARG A 140 -6.21 14.93 6.68
CA ARG A 140 -5.77 14.16 7.86
C ARG A 140 -5.57 15.05 9.07
N ASN A 141 -5.52 14.41 10.23
CA ASN A 141 -5.27 15.06 11.50
C ASN A 141 -3.92 14.71 12.14
N SER A 142 -3.07 13.95 11.45
CA SER A 142 -1.77 13.51 11.94
C SER A 142 -0.70 13.57 10.83
N ALA A 143 0.54 13.24 11.21
CA ALA A 143 1.60 12.93 10.27
C ALA A 143 1.18 11.78 9.34
N ARG A 144 1.86 11.69 8.20
CA ARG A 144 1.66 10.54 7.30
C ARG A 144 2.08 9.25 7.96
N VAL A 145 1.11 8.33 8.09
CA VAL A 145 1.38 6.97 8.52
C VAL A 145 1.96 6.18 7.35
N ARG A 146 2.99 5.37 7.65
CA ARG A 146 3.65 4.52 6.66
C ARG A 146 2.93 3.18 6.58
N CYS A 147 3.02 2.49 5.44
CA CYS A 147 2.41 1.17 5.26
C CYS A 147 2.85 0.19 6.36
N VAL A 148 4.13 0.27 6.76
CA VAL A 148 4.73 -0.60 7.79
C VAL A 148 4.10 -0.43 9.19
N SER A 149 3.29 0.60 9.42
CA SER A 149 2.59 0.77 10.68
C SER A 149 1.39 -0.18 10.82
N CYS A 150 0.88 -0.72 9.71
CA CYS A 150 -0.23 -1.67 9.68
C CYS A 150 0.10 -2.97 8.95
N HIS A 151 1.11 -2.99 8.07
CA HIS A 151 1.50 -4.16 7.28
C HIS A 151 2.96 -4.52 7.57
N PRO A 152 3.36 -5.80 7.37
CA PRO A 152 4.75 -6.16 7.47
C PRO A 152 5.62 -5.40 6.45
N SER A 153 6.88 -5.15 6.80
CA SER A 153 7.87 -4.66 5.83
C SER A 153 8.16 -5.73 4.78
N ILE A 154 8.16 -5.32 3.50
CA ILE A 154 8.42 -6.17 2.34
C ILE A 154 9.70 -5.72 1.62
N THR A 155 10.39 -6.66 0.97
CA THR A 155 11.57 -6.34 0.13
C THR A 155 11.28 -6.28 -1.37
N GLY A 156 10.06 -6.66 -1.79
CA GLY A 156 9.65 -6.63 -3.20
C GLY A 156 8.30 -7.32 -3.43
N PHE A 157 7.88 -7.39 -4.70
CA PHE A 157 6.57 -7.94 -5.09
C PHE A 157 6.37 -9.40 -4.64
N TYR A 158 7.37 -10.26 -4.86
CA TYR A 158 7.32 -11.68 -4.52
C TYR A 158 7.73 -11.99 -3.07
N ASP A 159 7.86 -10.98 -2.20
CA ASP A 159 8.06 -11.24 -0.78
C ASP A 159 6.85 -12.03 -0.25
N PRO A 160 7.03 -13.19 0.40
CA PRO A 160 5.91 -13.96 0.96
C PRO A 160 5.03 -13.20 1.96
N LYS A 161 5.51 -12.06 2.50
CA LYS A 161 4.76 -11.17 3.39
C LYS A 161 3.91 -10.13 2.63
N HIS A 162 4.10 -9.97 1.32
CA HIS A 162 3.35 -9.00 0.52
C HIS A 162 1.93 -9.49 0.24
N ILE A 163 1.79 -10.75 -0.17
CA ILE A 163 0.51 -11.41 -0.42
C ILE A 163 0.28 -12.39 0.73
N GLY A 164 -0.81 -12.22 1.48
CA GLY A 164 -1.07 -13.01 2.68
C GLY A 164 -1.16 -14.50 2.40
N THR A 165 -0.74 -15.30 3.39
CA THR A 165 -0.74 -16.77 3.30
C THR A 165 -2.07 -17.40 3.67
N ASN A 166 -2.98 -16.63 4.28
CA ASN A 166 -4.40 -16.99 4.45
C ASN A 166 -5.05 -16.97 3.04
N PRO A 167 -5.94 -17.90 2.64
CA PRO A 167 -6.21 -18.22 1.24
C PRO A 167 -7.06 -17.18 0.48
N ASP A 168 -6.98 -15.91 0.87
CA ASP A 168 -7.74 -14.80 0.30
C ASP A 168 -6.89 -13.80 -0.49
N ASN A 169 -5.58 -14.04 -0.63
CA ASN A 169 -4.67 -13.27 -1.48
C ASN A 169 -4.65 -11.76 -1.15
N ILE A 170 -4.87 -11.42 0.13
CA ILE A 170 -4.86 -10.05 0.67
C ILE A 170 -3.70 -9.93 1.67
N ALA A 171 -3.06 -8.77 1.72
CA ALA A 171 -1.96 -8.51 2.65
C ALA A 171 -2.40 -8.61 4.13
N ASP A 172 -1.54 -9.20 4.97
CA ASP A 172 -1.79 -9.32 6.41
C ASP A 172 -1.64 -7.97 7.13
N VAL A 173 -2.47 -7.76 8.14
CA VAL A 173 -2.37 -6.59 9.03
C VAL A 173 -1.58 -6.99 10.28
N VAL A 174 -0.39 -6.40 10.40
CA VAL A 174 0.50 -6.53 11.55
C VAL A 174 0.87 -5.13 12.01
N PHE A 175 0.33 -4.72 13.14
CA PHE A 175 0.60 -3.41 13.72
C PHE A 175 2.06 -3.26 14.16
N ASP A 176 2.63 -2.07 13.99
CA ASP A 176 3.99 -1.73 14.40
C ASP A 176 4.14 -0.22 14.65
N SER A 177 5.36 0.22 15.01
CA SER A 177 5.72 1.62 15.19
C SER A 177 4.88 2.29 16.28
N LEU A 178 4.19 3.39 15.95
CA LEU A 178 3.47 4.23 16.90
C LEU A 178 2.37 3.46 17.65
N SER A 179 1.69 2.51 17.00
CA SER A 179 0.63 1.72 17.64
C SER A 179 1.15 0.72 18.67
N LYS A 180 2.46 0.47 18.76
CA LYS A 180 3.11 -0.41 19.75
C LYS A 180 4.12 0.33 20.63
N THR A 181 4.28 1.65 20.44
CA THR A 181 5.28 2.42 21.18
C THR A 181 4.86 2.56 22.64
N SER A 182 5.78 2.24 23.56
CA SER A 182 5.57 2.44 24.99
C SER A 182 5.54 3.92 25.33
N THR A 183 4.48 4.37 25.98
CA THR A 183 4.31 5.76 26.41
C THR A 183 3.83 5.80 27.85
N ASP A 184 4.53 6.55 28.70
CA ASP A 184 4.22 6.66 30.13
C ASP A 184 4.01 5.28 30.79
N GLY A 185 5.01 4.41 30.62
CA GLY A 185 5.09 3.07 31.23
C GLY A 185 4.16 2.01 30.64
N ILE A 186 3.31 2.34 29.67
CA ILE A 186 2.33 1.41 29.10
C ILE A 186 2.67 1.13 27.64
N THR A 187 2.77 -0.15 27.30
CA THR A 187 3.03 -0.63 25.94
C THR A 187 1.73 -1.16 25.34
N PRO A 188 1.24 -0.56 24.25
CA PRO A 188 0.04 -1.05 23.59
C PRO A 188 0.22 -2.42 22.94
N ASN A 189 -0.83 -3.23 22.95
CA ASN A 189 -0.91 -4.49 22.21
C ASN A 189 -2.11 -4.45 21.23
N PRO A 190 -2.03 -3.66 20.15
CA PRO A 190 -3.13 -3.46 19.23
C PRO A 190 -3.51 -4.78 18.56
N VAL A 191 -4.81 -5.03 18.48
CA VAL A 191 -5.38 -6.23 17.88
C VAL A 191 -6.15 -5.87 16.63
N TRP A 192 -5.91 -6.64 15.57
CA TRP A 192 -6.67 -6.59 14.34
C TRP A 192 -7.75 -7.68 14.34
N ASN A 193 -9.01 -7.29 14.20
CA ASN A 193 -10.12 -8.22 13.98
C ASN A 193 -10.57 -8.16 12.51
N ARG A 194 -10.34 -9.26 11.80
CA ARG A 194 -10.69 -9.40 10.38
C ARG A 194 -12.16 -9.74 10.13
N ASN A 195 -12.84 -10.29 11.14
CA ASN A 195 -14.21 -10.76 11.00
C ASN A 195 -15.20 -9.61 11.09
N ASN A 196 -16.35 -9.71 10.44
CA ASN A 196 -17.39 -8.67 10.46
C ASN A 196 -17.98 -8.52 11.88
N PRO A 197 -17.89 -7.35 12.54
CA PRO A 197 -17.34 -6.08 12.04
C PRO A 197 -15.81 -5.99 12.10
N GLN A 198 -15.21 -5.69 10.95
CA GLN A 198 -13.77 -5.49 10.81
C GLN A 198 -13.33 -4.30 11.66
N SER A 199 -12.41 -4.52 12.58
CA SER A 199 -12.12 -3.53 13.61
C SER A 199 -10.69 -3.63 14.14
N CYS A 200 -10.22 -2.52 14.68
CA CYS A 200 -8.98 -2.46 15.44
C CYS A 200 -9.34 -2.27 16.92
N SER A 201 -8.61 -2.88 17.84
CA SER A 201 -8.74 -2.63 19.27
C SER A 201 -7.38 -2.44 19.93
N GLU A 202 -7.37 -1.92 21.16
CA GLU A 202 -6.15 -1.68 21.94
C GLU A 202 -5.10 -0.80 21.22
N THR A 203 -5.54 0.02 20.27
CA THR A 203 -4.67 0.96 19.51
C THR A 203 -4.42 2.27 20.28
N TYR A 204 -5.28 2.58 21.25
CA TYR A 204 -5.21 3.75 22.12
C TYR A 204 -5.06 5.11 21.43
N CYS A 205 -5.62 5.25 20.21
CA CYS A 205 -5.37 6.38 19.32
C CYS A 205 -3.86 6.65 19.12
N HIS A 206 -3.13 5.56 18.91
CA HIS A 206 -1.72 5.40 18.54
C HIS A 206 -0.71 6.01 19.53
N GLY A 207 -0.73 5.47 20.74
CA GLY A 207 0.16 5.77 21.85
C GLY A 207 -0.65 6.05 23.10
N ASN A 208 -0.38 5.36 24.19
CA ASN A 208 -1.11 5.58 25.44
C ASN A 208 -0.64 6.86 26.15
N PHE A 209 -1.29 7.99 25.90
CA PHE A 209 -0.88 9.28 26.46
C PHE A 209 -1.63 9.63 27.76
N LYS A 210 -0.97 10.42 28.61
CA LYS A 210 -1.53 10.91 29.88
C LYS A 210 -2.82 11.69 29.63
N ASN A 211 -3.84 11.47 30.47
CA ASN A 211 -5.17 12.12 30.40
C ASN A 211 -6.01 11.84 29.13
N GLY A 212 -5.63 10.87 28.29
CA GLY A 212 -6.50 10.38 27.21
C GLY A 212 -7.73 9.66 27.74
N ASN A 213 -8.83 9.68 26.97
CA ASN A 213 -10.12 9.11 27.37
C ASN A 213 -10.01 7.64 27.77
N TYR A 214 -9.17 6.86 27.09
CA TYR A 214 -8.91 5.47 27.45
C TYR A 214 -8.35 5.30 28.87
N ARG A 215 -7.34 6.09 29.25
CA ARG A 215 -6.78 6.00 30.61
C ARG A 215 -7.80 6.36 31.69
N LEU A 216 -8.75 7.23 31.36
CA LEU A 216 -9.78 7.69 32.29
C LEU A 216 -10.93 6.70 32.39
N ASN A 217 -11.34 6.13 31.25
CA ASN A 217 -12.38 5.13 31.18
C ASN A 217 -12.19 4.22 29.95
N PRO A 218 -11.47 3.08 30.10
CA PRO A 218 -11.25 2.12 29.02
C PRO A 218 -12.55 1.63 28.38
N ALA A 219 -13.61 1.50 29.17
CA ALA A 219 -14.91 0.99 28.72
C ALA A 219 -15.68 1.95 27.82
N SER A 220 -15.30 3.24 27.78
CA SER A 220 -15.92 4.24 26.90
C SER A 220 -15.27 4.35 25.52
N MET A 221 -14.18 3.64 25.26
CA MET A 221 -13.50 3.74 23.97
C MET A 221 -14.14 2.83 22.93
N ILE A 222 -14.52 3.43 21.81
CA ILE A 222 -15.07 2.72 20.66
C ILE A 222 -13.89 2.13 19.86
N ASN A 223 -13.97 0.84 19.53
CA ASN A 223 -13.02 0.21 18.63
C ASN A 223 -13.18 0.80 17.22
N PRO A 224 -12.12 1.38 16.62
CA PRO A 224 -12.19 1.88 15.25
C PRO A 224 -12.61 0.78 14.26
N SER A 225 -13.53 1.12 13.36
CA SER A 225 -13.88 0.26 12.24
C SER A 225 -12.80 0.37 11.16
N TRP A 226 -12.41 -0.77 10.60
CA TRP A 226 -11.32 -0.83 9.62
C TRP A 226 -11.60 -0.01 8.37
N THR A 227 -12.80 -0.10 7.84
CA THR A 227 -13.16 0.48 6.54
C THR A 227 -13.92 1.79 6.68
N ASP A 228 -14.40 2.15 7.87
CA ASP A 228 -15.15 3.38 8.09
C ASP A 228 -14.23 4.52 8.54
N PRO A 229 -13.95 5.51 7.66
CA PRO A 229 -13.12 6.66 7.99
C PRO A 229 -13.73 7.59 9.04
N ASN A 230 -15.03 7.44 9.34
CA ASN A 230 -15.74 8.27 10.32
C ASN A 230 -15.91 7.57 11.68
N SER A 231 -15.40 6.34 11.84
CA SER A 231 -15.52 5.58 13.07
C SER A 231 -14.77 6.20 14.27
N VAL A 232 -13.85 7.13 14.00
CA VAL A 232 -13.12 7.91 14.99
C VAL A 232 -13.25 9.39 14.67
N TYR A 233 -13.56 10.21 15.69
CA TYR A 233 -13.77 11.66 15.54
C TYR A 233 -13.22 12.43 16.75
N CYS A 234 -13.18 13.76 16.65
CA CYS A 234 -12.81 14.63 17.78
C CYS A 234 -13.76 14.37 18.95
N GLY A 235 -13.26 13.87 20.08
CA GLY A 235 -14.15 13.25 21.06
C GLY A 235 -13.64 11.90 21.54
N THR A 236 -13.15 11.09 20.61
CA THR A 236 -12.89 9.68 20.87
C THR A 236 -11.62 9.47 21.69
N CYS A 237 -10.56 10.24 21.42
CA CYS A 237 -9.24 10.03 22.02
C CYS A 237 -8.99 10.87 23.27
N HIS A 238 -9.32 12.16 23.26
CA HIS A 238 -9.23 13.05 24.42
C HIS A 238 -10.19 14.23 24.29
N GLY A 239 -10.93 14.53 25.36
CA GLY A 239 -11.92 15.61 25.36
C GLY A 239 -12.97 15.45 24.24
N ASN A 240 -13.99 16.28 24.22
CA ASN A 240 -14.99 16.35 23.16
C ASN A 240 -15.48 17.81 22.98
N PRO A 241 -15.10 18.48 21.88
CA PRO A 241 -15.53 19.85 21.61
C PRO A 241 -17.05 20.01 21.46
N GLY A 242 -17.76 18.98 21.00
CA GLY A 242 -19.20 19.02 20.72
C GLY A 242 -20.11 18.85 21.94
N THR A 243 -19.63 18.24 23.03
CA THR A 243 -20.40 18.06 24.27
C THR A 243 -20.16 19.16 25.30
N GLY A 244 -19.36 20.18 24.96
CA GLY A 244 -18.97 21.25 25.88
C GLY A 244 -17.86 20.84 26.88
N ASN A 245 -17.31 19.63 26.77
CA ASN A 245 -16.14 19.20 27.54
C ASN A 245 -14.95 18.92 26.60
N PRO A 246 -14.33 19.94 25.98
CA PRO A 246 -13.16 19.76 25.11
C PRO A 246 -11.91 19.25 25.84
N LEU A 247 -12.02 19.00 27.15
CA LEU A 247 -10.87 18.90 28.03
C LEU A 247 -10.45 17.44 28.20
N PRO A 248 -9.14 17.15 28.07
CA PRO A 248 -8.59 15.95 28.68
C PRO A 248 -8.98 15.91 30.16
N GLY A 249 -9.36 14.75 30.67
CA GLY A 249 -9.70 14.61 32.09
C GLY A 249 -8.46 14.44 32.96
N GLY A 250 -8.64 13.84 34.14
CA GLY A 250 -7.54 13.52 35.05
C GLY A 250 -6.89 14.77 35.63
N THR A 251 -5.57 14.91 35.43
CA THR A 251 -4.77 15.99 36.02
C THR A 251 -4.74 17.28 35.19
N HIS A 252 -5.39 17.29 34.03
CA HIS A 252 -5.47 18.48 33.19
C HIS A 252 -6.42 19.51 33.81
N LEU A 253 -6.11 20.80 33.64
CA LEU A 253 -6.96 21.89 34.12
C LEU A 253 -8.36 21.80 33.49
N GLN A 254 -9.38 21.90 34.33
CA GLN A 254 -10.79 21.82 33.93
C GLN A 254 -11.39 23.24 33.77
N GLY A 255 -12.53 23.36 33.07
CA GLY A 255 -13.24 24.63 32.89
C GLY A 255 -12.71 25.55 31.79
N PHE A 256 -11.84 25.05 30.90
CA PHE A 256 -11.27 25.79 29.79
C PHE A 256 -12.07 25.62 28.49
N THR A 257 -12.00 26.62 27.61
CA THR A 257 -12.55 26.56 26.25
C THR A 257 -11.43 26.34 25.22
N ILE A 258 -11.78 26.10 23.95
CA ILE A 258 -10.82 25.90 22.87
C ILE A 258 -9.81 27.05 22.74
N TYR A 259 -10.24 28.27 23.07
CA TYR A 259 -9.39 29.46 23.08
C TYR A 259 -8.24 29.33 24.10
N ASN A 260 -8.52 28.76 25.28
CA ASN A 260 -7.54 28.59 26.33
C ASN A 260 -6.52 27.49 26.01
N CYS A 261 -6.93 26.45 25.28
CA CYS A 261 -6.06 25.33 24.92
C CYS A 261 -4.82 25.79 24.13
N TYR A 262 -4.98 26.78 23.24
CA TYR A 262 -3.90 27.34 22.44
C TYR A 262 -2.77 27.97 23.28
N PHE A 263 -3.07 28.52 24.45
CA PHE A 263 -2.03 29.12 25.30
C PHE A 263 -1.02 28.10 25.81
N CYS A 264 -1.44 26.85 25.97
CA CYS A 264 -0.57 25.75 26.38
C CYS A 264 -0.14 24.87 25.20
N HIS A 265 -1.00 24.64 24.20
CA HIS A 265 -0.80 23.68 23.10
C HIS A 265 -0.64 24.35 21.71
N GLY A 266 -0.37 25.65 21.68
CA GLY A 266 -0.23 26.46 20.46
C GLY A 266 0.88 26.02 19.49
N SER A 267 1.77 25.12 19.91
CA SER A 267 2.75 24.48 19.03
C SER A 267 2.13 23.36 18.17
N VAL A 268 0.88 22.97 18.45
CA VAL A 268 0.10 21.93 17.77
C VAL A 268 -1.20 22.45 17.18
N ILE A 269 -1.92 23.31 17.91
CA ILE A 269 -3.23 23.85 17.51
C ILE A 269 -3.21 25.38 17.33
N SER A 270 -4.19 25.96 16.63
CA SER A 270 -4.45 27.40 16.58
C SER A 270 -5.37 27.85 17.73
N ASN A 271 -5.54 29.18 17.88
CA ASN A 271 -6.51 29.79 18.80
C ASN A 271 -7.99 29.45 18.50
N THR A 272 -8.28 28.89 17.32
CA THR A 272 -9.59 28.39 16.91
C THR A 272 -9.72 26.87 17.03
N GLY A 273 -8.68 26.17 17.50
CA GLY A 273 -8.69 24.72 17.67
C GLY A 273 -8.32 23.90 16.42
N ASN A 274 -7.87 24.55 15.35
CA ASN A 274 -7.39 23.83 14.17
C ASN A 274 -6.02 23.24 14.45
N ILE A 275 -5.76 22.00 14.04
CA ILE A 275 -4.43 21.40 14.14
C ILE A 275 -3.52 22.05 13.09
N ILE A 276 -2.58 22.87 13.53
CA ILE A 276 -1.62 23.57 12.68
C ILE A 276 -0.32 22.78 12.48
N ASN A 277 0.00 21.88 13.41
CA ASN A 277 1.15 20.98 13.27
C ASN A 277 0.74 19.52 13.41
N LYS A 278 0.40 18.91 12.27
CA LYS A 278 -0.02 17.51 12.17
C LYS A 278 1.05 16.52 12.62
N SER A 279 2.34 16.88 12.55
CA SER A 279 3.42 16.02 13.05
C SER A 279 3.43 15.85 14.57
N LYS A 280 2.75 16.75 15.28
CA LYS A 280 2.65 16.77 16.74
C LYS A 280 1.32 16.26 17.28
N HIS A 281 0.36 15.96 16.41
CA HIS A 281 -0.95 15.46 16.81
C HIS A 281 -1.05 13.97 16.43
N ILE A 282 -1.30 13.12 17.45
CA ILE A 282 -1.24 11.65 17.33
C ILE A 282 0.20 11.17 17.08
N ASN A 283 1.12 11.51 18.00
CA ASN A 283 2.52 11.07 17.98
C ASN A 283 2.97 10.46 19.33
N GLY A 284 2.04 10.20 20.25
CA GLY A 284 2.31 9.65 21.57
C GLY A 284 2.93 10.61 22.59
N ILE A 285 3.12 11.90 22.25
CA ILE A 285 3.76 12.90 23.13
C ILE A 285 2.80 14.06 23.38
N VAL A 286 2.64 14.45 24.63
CA VAL A 286 1.94 15.70 24.98
C VAL A 286 2.86 16.87 24.65
N ASN A 287 2.47 17.72 23.69
CA ASN A 287 3.27 18.86 23.27
C ASN A 287 2.68 20.17 23.79
N MET A 288 3.52 20.96 24.47
CA MET A 288 3.18 22.28 24.98
C MET A 288 3.90 23.37 24.17
N ASN A 289 3.53 24.64 24.37
CA ASN A 289 4.30 25.81 23.99
C ASN A 289 5.54 25.82 24.87
N GLN A 290 6.69 25.47 24.29
CA GLN A 290 7.98 25.82 24.90
C GLN A 290 8.30 27.26 24.52
#